data_AF-A0A379FD55-F1
#
_entry.id   AF-A0A379FD55-F1
#
_cell.length_a   1.000
_cell.length_b   1.000
_cell.length_c   1.000
_cell.angle_alpha   90.00
_cell.angle_beta   90.00
_cell.angle_gamma   90.00
#
_symmetry.space_group_name_H-M   'P 1'
#
loop_
_entity.id
_entity.type
_entity.pdbx_description
1 polymer ?
#
loop_
_entity_poly.entity_id
_entity_poly.type
_entity_poly.pdbx_seq_one_letter_code
_entity_poly.pdbx_strand_id
1 'polypeptide(L)' 'MTDKKYKCHDCGEETKIIAITSARGNHGFIIRCPHCGYEEGFFRTIKVAEFIIHINLSQGCNEEE' A
#
# COMPACT_ATOMS: atom_id res chain seq x y z
N MET A 1 -17.32 6.22 12.15
CA MET A 1 -16.81 5.93 10.80
C MET A 1 -15.96 4.69 10.93
N THR A 2 -16.36 3.58 10.33
CA THR A 2 -15.65 2.31 10.42
C THR A 2 -14.30 2.50 9.74
N ASP A 3 -13.23 2.41 10.53
CA ASP A 3 -11.84 2.44 10.13
C ASP A 3 -11.60 1.30 9.14
N LYS A 4 -11.86 1.53 7.85
CA LYS A 4 -11.65 0.55 6.79
C LYS A 4 -10.16 0.52 6.49
N LYS A 5 -9.44 -0.17 7.35
CA LYS A 5 -8.02 -0.40 7.18
C LYS A 5 -7.83 -1.44 6.09
N TYR A 6 -7.05 -1.09 5.07
CA TYR A 6 -6.77 -1.98 3.95
C TYR A 6 -6.01 -3.20 4.46
N LYS A 7 -6.49 -4.38 4.06
CA LYS A 7 -5.87 -5.66 4.37
C LYS A 7 -5.29 -6.22 3.09
N CYS A 8 -4.08 -6.75 3.17
CA CYS A 8 -3.49 -7.54 2.12
C CYS A 8 -4.40 -8.75 1.85
N HIS A 9 -4.73 -8.98 0.58
CA HIS A 9 -5.62 -10.06 0.18
C HIS A 9 -5.09 -11.44 0.60
N ASP A 10 -3.79 -11.68 0.45
CA ASP A 10 -3.16 -12.99 0.64
C ASP A 10 -2.96 -13.40 2.11
N CYS A 11 -2.55 -12.46 2.96
CA CYS A 11 -2.28 -12.75 4.37
C CYS A 11 -3.34 -12.20 5.32
N GLY A 12 -4.27 -11.38 4.84
CA GLY A 12 -5.30 -10.73 5.66
C GLY A 12 -4.78 -9.64 6.59
N GLU A 13 -3.47 -9.41 6.62
CA GLU A 13 -2.81 -8.41 7.48
C GLU A 13 -3.00 -7.00 6.96
N GLU A 14 -3.05 -6.03 7.87
CA GLU A 14 -3.18 -4.61 7.57
C GLU A 14 -1.94 -4.10 6.80
N THR A 15 -2.14 -3.59 5.59
CA THR A 15 -1.06 -2.92 4.85
C THR A 15 -0.77 -1.56 5.46
N LYS A 16 0.48 -1.13 5.36
CA LYS A 16 0.95 0.13 5.93
C LYS A 16 1.51 1.01 4.83
N ILE A 17 1.32 2.32 4.99
CA ILE A 17 2.00 3.31 4.15
C ILE A 17 3.42 3.48 4.70
N ILE A 18 4.42 3.30 3.85
CA ILE A 18 5.84 3.43 4.21
C ILE A 18 6.44 4.54 3.38
N ALA A 19 7.17 5.45 4.05
CA ALA A 19 7.97 6.45 3.36
C ALA A 19 9.24 5.80 2.80
N ILE A 20 9.50 5.97 1.51
CA ILE A 20 10.68 5.44 0.85
C ILE A 20 11.41 6.53 0.06
N THR A 21 12.69 6.28 -0.20
CA THR A 21 13.49 7.09 -1.11
C THR A 21 13.90 6.20 -2.26
N SER A 22 13.53 6.55 -3.48
CA SER A 22 13.91 5.76 -4.66
C SER A 22 15.43 5.85 -4.89
N ALA A 23 15.99 4.90 -5.64
CA ALA A 23 17.40 4.92 -6.03
C ALA A 23 17.81 6.19 -6.81
N ARG A 24 16.84 6.94 -7.33
CA ARG A 24 17.05 8.22 -8.03
C ARG A 24 16.96 9.44 -7.09
N GLY A 25 16.83 9.23 -5.78
CA GLY A 25 16.71 10.29 -4.78
C GLY A 25 15.30 10.88 -4.62
N ASN A 26 14.27 10.26 -5.22
CA ASN A 26 12.90 10.77 -5.06
C ASN A 26 12.31 10.24 -3.76
N HIS A 27 11.92 11.14 -2.86
CA HIS A 27 11.15 10.81 -1.68
C HIS A 27 9.68 10.61 -2.03
N GLY A 28 9.08 9.57 -1.47
CA GLY A 28 7.67 9.25 -1.67
C GLY A 28 7.17 8.23 -0.65
N PHE A 29 6.01 7.69 -0.93
CA PHE A 29 5.28 6.76 -0.08
C PHE A 29 4.82 5.57 -0.91
N ILE A 30 4.89 4.38 -0.35
CA ILE A 30 4.35 3.16 -0.95
C ILE A 30 3.37 2.52 0.01
N ILE A 31 2.41 1.76 -0.50
CA ILE A 31 1.57 0.90 0.32
C ILE A 31 2.25 -0.46 0.34
N ARG A 32 2.61 -0.95 1.53
CA ARG A 32 3.32 -2.22 1.68
C ARG A 32 2.62 -3.14 2.67
N CYS A 33 2.48 -4.40 2.30
CA CYS A 33 2.13 -5.45 3.24
C CYS A 33 3.34 -5.82 4.10
N PRO A 34 3.26 -5.73 5.44
CA PRO A 34 4.37 -6.08 6.31
C PRO A 34 4.69 -7.59 6.31
N HIS A 35 3.75 -8.44 5.92
CA HIS A 35 3.89 -9.89 6.02
C HIS A 35 4.41 -10.53 4.72
N CYS A 36 3.77 -10.27 3.58
CA CYS A 36 4.22 -10.82 2.28
C CYS A 36 5.23 -9.92 1.56
N GLY A 37 5.36 -8.65 1.99
CA GLY A 37 6.26 -7.71 1.35
C GLY A 37 5.76 -7.15 0.02
N TYR A 38 4.50 -7.43 -0.37
CA TYR A 38 3.86 -6.80 -1.53
C TYR A 38 3.89 -5.28 -1.42
N GLU A 39 4.31 -4.61 -2.48
CA GLU A 39 4.40 -3.16 -2.60
C GLU A 39 3.50 -2.68 -3.73
N GLU A 40 2.60 -1.74 -3.43
CA GLU A 40 1.71 -1.12 -4.42
C GLU A 40 2.03 0.37 -4.55
N GLY A 41 2.25 0.79 -5.79
CA GLY A 41 2.37 2.18 -6.19
C GLY A 41 3.62 2.91 -5.71
N PHE A 42 3.80 4.14 -6.18
CA PHE A 42 4.72 5.13 -5.63
C PHE A 42 4.05 6.50 -5.62
N PHE A 43 3.79 7.03 -4.44
CA PHE A 43 3.03 8.25 -4.22
C PHE A 43 3.95 9.37 -3.75
N ARG A 44 3.83 10.55 -4.36
CA ARG A 44 4.62 11.72 -3.94
C ARG A 44 4.18 12.28 -2.59
N THR A 45 2.95 12.02 -2.15
CA THR A 45 2.39 12.56 -0.91
C THR A 45 1.63 11.49 -0.13
N ILE A 46 1.67 11.59 1.20
CA ILE A 46 0.98 10.67 2.10
C ILE A 46 -0.53 10.71 1.89
N LYS A 47 -1.11 11.89 1.62
CA LYS A 47 -2.56 12.04 1.38
C LYS A 47 -3.05 11.25 0.18
N VAL A 48 -2.23 11.12 -0.87
CA VAL A 48 -2.58 10.32 -2.04
C VAL A 48 -2.52 8.85 -1.67
N ALA A 49 -1.47 8.40 -0.97
CA ALA A 49 -1.39 7.03 -0.48
C ALA A 49 -2.57 6.67 0.46
N GLU A 50 -2.95 7.58 1.35
CA GLU A 50 -4.14 7.46 2.20
C GLU A 50 -5.43 7.44 1.40
N PHE A 51 -5.56 8.24 0.35
CA PHE A 51 -6.74 8.16 -0.49
C PHE A 51 -6.84 6.80 -1.19
N ILE A 52 -5.74 6.34 -1.81
CA ILE A 52 -5.68 5.06 -2.54
C ILE A 52 -5.95 3.87 -1.62
N ILE A 53 -5.32 3.80 -0.44
CA ILE A 53 -5.53 2.71 0.53
C ILE A 53 -6.99 2.64 1.02
N HIS A 54 -7.74 3.75 0.98
CA HIS A 54 -9.16 3.78 1.35
C HIS A 54 -10.11 3.45 0.17
N ILE A 55 -9.71 3.68 -1.09
CA ILE A 55 -10.56 3.43 -2.27
C ILE A 55 -10.34 2.06 -2.91
N ASN A 56 -9.13 1.48 -2.85
CA ASN A 56 -8.85 0.20 -3.48
C ASN A 56 -9.43 -0.94 -2.64
N LEU A 57 -10.54 -1.51 -3.11
CA LEU A 57 -11.12 -2.75 -2.61
C LEU A 57 -10.28 -3.91 -3.14
N SER A 58 -9.37 -4.43 -2.31
CA SER A 58 -8.58 -5.67 -2.47
C SER A 58 -7.69 -5.76 -3.72
N GLN A 59 -6.45 -5.29 -3.62
CA GLN A 59 -5.33 -5.81 -4.44
C GLN A 59 -4.45 -6.75 -3.61
N GLY A 60 -4.21 -7.94 -4.18
CA GLY A 60 -3.42 -9.02 -3.60
C GLY A 60 -2.07 -9.17 -4.28
N CYS A 61 -1.20 -9.92 -3.61
CA CYS A 61 0.08 -10.38 -4.11
C CYS A 61 -0.08 -11.42 -5.25
N ASN A 62 -1.27 -11.98 -5.44
CA ASN A 62 -1.64 -12.80 -6.59
C ASN A 62 -2.87 -12.21 -7.31
N GLU A 63 -2.64 -11.42 -8.35
CA GLU A 63 -3.46 -11.57 -9.57
C GLU A 63 -2.77 -12.69 -10.38
N GLU A 64 -3.07 -13.95 -10.05
CA GLU A 64 -2.89 -15.02 -11.03
C GLU A 64 -3.97 -14.85 -12.09
N GLU A 65 -3.50 -14.39 -13.27
CA GLU A 65 -4.13 -14.33 -14.60
C GLU A 65 -5.24 -13.29 -14.89
#